data_AF-A0A9D8QW91-F1
#
_entry.id   AF-A0A9D8QW91-F1
#
_cell.length_a   1.000
_cell.length_b   1.000
_cell.length_c   1.000
_cell.angle_alpha   90.00
_cell.angle_beta   90.00
_cell.angle_gamma   90.00
#
_symmetry.space_group_name_H-M   'P 1'
#
loop_
_entity.id
_entity.type
_entity.pdbx_description
1 polymer ?
#
loop_
_entity_poly.entity_id
_entity_poly.type
_entity_poly.pdbx_seq_one_letter_code
_entity_poly.pdbx_strand_id
1 'polypeptide(L)'
;MAVTMRPLPPLHPLPASVREVPAPEKFTYPFCYEPHPLCIAAADEVRRYLSLHPEWHDELQKGKMFGVLVVRGNKFLAAFSGTLDGKTQHEFFVPPVFDLMVPGCYFQEEEAAISNINRQIAVLKERCRDASATSTLRQQMETELAAFKKQMQQSKAQRDALRKTFSPDEMDENEQKLIRQSQHERAELRRLKQAWEQRILADESPLREQQKQVELLQKERHERSVALQQWLFRQFVFLNALGETQSLPDLFRPATPPSGAGECCAPRLLQTAYREGLQPLCMAEFWIGASPVDEIRHDGHYYPACNSKCRPILRHMLKGLNVEPNPLLADRERMLSQLHIIYN
;
A
#
# COMPACT_ATOMS: atom_id res chain seq x y z
N MET A 1 -4.29 5.02 -41.04
CA MET A 1 -4.11 5.45 -39.64
C MET A 1 -5.47 5.88 -39.13
N ALA A 2 -6.13 5.03 -38.35
CA ALA A 2 -7.40 5.40 -37.72
C ALA A 2 -7.07 6.49 -36.69
N VAL A 3 -7.46 7.73 -36.99
CA VAL A 3 -7.52 8.78 -35.98
C VAL A 3 -8.60 8.31 -35.01
N THR A 4 -8.19 7.68 -33.92
CA THR A 4 -9.06 7.42 -32.79
C THR A 4 -9.53 8.77 -32.31
N MET A 5 -10.75 9.17 -32.72
CA MET A 5 -11.39 10.38 -32.25
C MET A 5 -11.42 10.30 -30.73
N ARG A 6 -10.67 11.20 -30.08
CA ARG A 6 -10.69 11.32 -28.63
C ARG A 6 -12.12 11.69 -28.25
N PRO A 7 -12.81 10.95 -27.37
CA PRO A 7 -14.14 11.33 -26.94
C PRO A 7 -14.08 12.74 -26.34
N LEU A 8 -15.04 13.58 -26.72
CA LEU A 8 -15.13 14.96 -26.23
C LEU A 8 -15.25 14.93 -24.69
N PRO A 9 -14.63 15.90 -23.98
CA PRO A 9 -14.76 15.96 -22.53
C PRO A 9 -16.23 16.15 -22.14
N PRO A 10 -16.68 15.57 -21.01
CA PRO A 10 -18.05 15.70 -20.53
C PRO A 10 -18.26 17.09 -19.95
N LEU A 11 -18.48 18.04 -20.86
CA LEU A 11 -18.55 19.46 -20.59
C LEU A 11 -20.02 19.88 -20.53
N HIS A 12 -20.47 20.25 -19.34
CA HIS A 12 -21.88 20.49 -19.05
C HIS A 12 -22.19 21.98 -19.03
N PRO A 13 -23.35 22.44 -19.53
CA PRO A 13 -23.77 23.83 -19.39
C PRO A 13 -24.12 24.15 -17.94
N LEU A 14 -23.78 25.34 -17.48
CA LEU A 14 -24.29 25.87 -16.21
C LEU A 14 -25.80 26.21 -16.34
N PRO A 15 -26.57 26.07 -15.25
CA PRO A 15 -28.00 26.37 -15.29
C PRO A 15 -28.25 27.86 -15.58
N ALA A 16 -29.40 28.16 -16.19
CA ALA A 16 -29.74 29.53 -16.57
C ALA A 16 -29.85 30.50 -15.38
N SER A 17 -30.13 29.98 -14.17
CA SER A 17 -30.26 30.74 -12.93
C SER A 17 -28.99 31.49 -12.53
N VAL A 18 -27.81 31.06 -13.01
CA VAL A 18 -26.53 31.70 -12.67
C VAL A 18 -25.95 32.53 -13.81
N ARG A 19 -26.74 32.85 -14.85
CA ARG A 19 -26.28 33.68 -15.98
C ARG A 19 -25.82 35.07 -15.59
N GLU A 20 -26.41 35.64 -14.55
CA GLU A 20 -26.10 36.99 -14.04
C GLU A 20 -25.00 36.97 -12.97
N VAL A 21 -24.58 35.79 -12.52
CA VAL A 21 -23.48 35.67 -11.55
C VAL A 21 -22.18 36.00 -12.29
N PRO A 22 -21.41 37.01 -11.85
CA PRO A 22 -20.15 37.36 -12.50
C PRO A 22 -19.13 36.21 -12.38
N ALA A 23 -18.32 36.04 -13.42
CA ALA A 23 -17.18 35.13 -13.34
C ALA A 23 -16.12 35.69 -12.36
N PRO A 24 -15.44 34.83 -11.58
CA PRO A 24 -14.39 35.29 -10.69
C PRO A 24 -13.18 35.80 -11.50
N GLU A 25 -12.53 36.85 -11.01
CA GLU A 25 -11.32 37.42 -11.64
C GLU A 25 -10.07 36.54 -11.47
N LYS A 26 -10.03 35.78 -10.37
CA LYS A 26 -8.96 34.88 -9.99
C LYS A 26 -9.52 33.48 -9.74
N PHE A 27 -8.72 32.48 -10.06
CA PHE A 27 -9.04 31.10 -9.77
C PHE A 27 -9.03 30.82 -8.27
N THR A 28 -10.02 30.07 -7.80
CA THR A 28 -10.19 29.71 -6.38
C THR A 28 -8.93 29.06 -5.81
N TYR A 29 -8.47 29.50 -4.64
CA TYR A 29 -7.36 28.83 -3.94
C TYR A 29 -7.83 27.49 -3.32
N PRO A 30 -7.41 26.32 -3.83
CA PRO A 30 -8.10 25.05 -3.56
C PRO A 30 -7.88 24.48 -2.16
N PHE A 31 -7.03 25.10 -1.33
CA PHE A 31 -6.72 24.59 0.01
C PHE A 31 -7.45 25.34 1.14
N CYS A 32 -8.10 26.47 0.83
CA CYS A 32 -8.92 27.22 1.77
C CYS A 32 -9.76 28.22 0.96
N TYR A 33 -11.06 27.97 0.86
CA TYR A 33 -11.98 28.77 0.06
C TYR A 33 -13.42 28.62 0.53
N GLU A 34 -14.25 29.59 0.18
CA GLU A 34 -15.71 29.44 0.12
C GLU A 34 -16.11 29.16 -1.33
N PRO A 35 -17.02 28.20 -1.59
CA PRO A 35 -17.38 27.82 -2.95
C PRO A 35 -18.08 28.97 -3.66
N HIS A 36 -17.59 29.34 -4.84
CA HIS A 36 -18.22 30.35 -5.69
C HIS A 36 -19.66 29.92 -6.07
N PRO A 37 -20.64 30.85 -6.22
CA PRO A 37 -22.01 30.48 -6.57
C PRO A 37 -22.16 29.65 -7.86
N LEU A 38 -21.27 29.89 -8.85
CA LEU A 38 -21.19 29.06 -10.06
C LEU A 38 -20.82 27.59 -9.75
N CYS A 39 -19.92 27.35 -8.79
CA CYS A 39 -19.56 26.01 -8.35
C CYS A 39 -20.70 25.34 -7.58
N ILE A 40 -21.45 26.10 -6.76
CA ILE A 40 -22.60 25.57 -6.04
C ILE A 40 -23.67 25.08 -7.04
N ALA A 41 -23.99 25.90 -8.04
CA ALA A 41 -24.92 25.53 -9.08
C ALA A 41 -24.45 24.32 -9.91
N ALA A 42 -23.16 24.24 -10.23
CA ALA A 42 -22.58 23.06 -10.87
C ALA A 42 -22.68 21.80 -9.98
N ALA A 43 -22.44 21.93 -8.68
CA ALA A 43 -22.55 20.83 -7.73
C ALA A 43 -23.99 20.33 -7.60
N ASP A 44 -24.98 21.22 -7.66
CA ASP A 44 -26.39 20.84 -7.67
C ASP A 44 -26.77 20.04 -8.93
N GLU A 45 -26.21 20.39 -10.09
CA GLU A 45 -26.37 19.59 -11.31
C GLU A 45 -25.75 18.19 -11.17
N VAL A 46 -24.59 18.07 -10.51
CA VAL A 46 -24.01 16.75 -10.20
C VAL A 46 -24.93 15.96 -9.26
N ARG A 47 -25.45 16.57 -8.19
CA ARG A 47 -26.39 15.91 -7.26
C ARG A 47 -27.64 15.43 -7.97
N ARG A 48 -28.20 16.26 -8.86
CA ARG A 48 -29.35 15.91 -9.70
C ARG A 48 -29.03 14.77 -10.65
N TYR A 49 -27.82 14.73 -11.24
CA TYR A 49 -27.40 13.60 -12.06
C TYR A 49 -27.31 12.31 -11.25
N LEU A 50 -26.69 12.36 -10.07
CA LEU A 50 -26.54 11.20 -9.18
C LEU A 50 -27.89 10.64 -8.72
N SER A 51 -28.90 11.48 -8.47
CA SER A 51 -30.23 11.00 -8.06
C SER A 51 -30.98 10.24 -9.15
N LEU A 52 -30.56 10.38 -10.42
CA LEU A 52 -31.10 9.62 -11.55
C LEU A 52 -30.49 8.22 -11.68
N HIS A 53 -29.48 7.87 -10.87
CA HIS A 53 -28.73 6.61 -10.95
C HIS A 53 -28.96 5.77 -9.66
N PRO A 54 -30.09 5.06 -9.56
CA PRO A 54 -30.43 4.20 -8.41
C PRO A 54 -29.34 3.18 -8.07
N GLU A 55 -28.63 2.67 -9.08
CA GLU A 55 -27.56 1.69 -8.93
C GLU A 55 -26.38 2.17 -8.08
N TRP A 56 -26.17 3.48 -7.95
CA TRP A 56 -25.08 4.05 -7.14
C TRP A 56 -25.47 4.30 -5.69
N HIS A 57 -26.74 4.15 -5.32
CA HIS A 57 -27.25 4.59 -4.02
C HIS A 57 -26.51 3.95 -2.83
N ASP A 58 -26.28 2.64 -2.86
CA ASP A 58 -25.59 1.91 -1.79
C ASP A 58 -24.14 2.35 -1.60
N GLU A 59 -23.45 2.69 -2.69
CA GLU A 59 -22.08 3.21 -2.62
C GLU A 59 -22.08 4.67 -2.13
N LEU A 60 -22.97 5.51 -2.66
CA LEU A 60 -23.07 6.91 -2.26
C LEU A 60 -23.43 7.06 -0.78
N GLN A 61 -24.28 6.19 -0.23
CA GLN A 61 -24.59 6.19 1.21
C GLN A 61 -23.35 5.98 2.09
N LYS A 62 -22.34 5.25 1.61
CA LYS A 62 -21.08 5.01 2.34
C LYS A 62 -20.11 6.19 2.30
N GLY A 63 -20.42 7.23 1.54
CA GLY A 63 -19.61 8.43 1.49
C GLY A 63 -18.69 8.48 0.26
N LYS A 64 -18.72 9.58 -0.49
CA LYS A 64 -17.86 9.81 -1.65
C LYS A 64 -17.58 11.30 -1.89
N MET A 65 -16.38 11.59 -2.38
CA MET A 65 -15.98 12.94 -2.79
C MET A 65 -16.29 13.16 -4.26
N PHE A 66 -16.94 14.28 -4.55
CA PHE A 66 -17.18 14.80 -5.89
C PHE A 66 -16.52 16.16 -6.04
N GLY A 67 -16.31 16.60 -7.27
CA GLY A 67 -15.80 17.93 -7.53
C GLY A 67 -16.29 18.47 -8.85
N VAL A 68 -16.36 19.79 -8.92
CA VAL A 68 -16.74 20.55 -10.11
C VAL A 68 -15.69 21.58 -10.44
N LEU A 69 -15.48 21.81 -11.73
CA LEU A 69 -14.61 22.87 -12.23
C LEU A 69 -15.39 23.68 -13.26
N VAL A 70 -15.68 24.93 -12.94
CA VAL A 70 -16.27 25.89 -13.87
C VAL A 70 -15.19 26.41 -14.79
N VAL A 71 -15.49 26.42 -16.08
CA VAL A 71 -14.60 26.92 -17.13
C VAL A 71 -15.26 28.06 -17.90
N ARG A 72 -14.44 28.85 -18.61
CA ARG A 72 -14.94 29.94 -19.46
C ARG A 72 -16.01 29.45 -20.45
N GLY A 73 -17.05 30.26 -20.64
CA GLY A 73 -18.17 29.96 -21.55
C GLY A 73 -19.39 29.34 -20.89
N ASN A 74 -19.61 29.57 -19.60
CA ASN A 74 -20.75 29.08 -18.82
C ASN A 74 -20.91 27.55 -18.84
N LYS A 75 -19.79 26.85 -18.68
CA LYS A 75 -19.75 25.39 -18.66
C LYS A 75 -18.94 24.88 -17.47
N PHE A 76 -19.12 23.61 -17.11
CA PHE A 76 -18.38 22.97 -16.04
C PHE A 76 -18.01 21.52 -16.37
N LEU A 77 -16.97 21.03 -15.70
CA LEU A 77 -16.56 19.63 -15.66
C LEU A 77 -16.91 19.05 -14.28
N ALA A 78 -17.18 17.75 -14.22
CA ALA A 78 -17.43 17.03 -12.97
C ALA A 78 -16.45 15.86 -12.80
N ALA A 79 -16.08 15.54 -11.56
CA ALA A 79 -15.24 14.40 -11.19
C ALA A 79 -15.71 13.75 -9.89
N PHE A 80 -15.28 12.51 -9.66
CA PHE A 80 -15.40 11.79 -8.39
C PHE A 80 -14.04 11.23 -7.97
N SER A 81 -13.87 10.90 -6.69
CA SER A 81 -12.65 10.26 -6.18
C SER A 81 -12.67 8.75 -6.35
N GLY A 82 -11.54 8.17 -6.77
CA GLY A 82 -11.37 6.72 -6.90
C GLY A 82 -12.28 6.10 -7.97
N THR A 83 -13.00 5.05 -7.60
CA THR A 83 -13.99 4.34 -8.44
C THR A 83 -15.41 4.68 -8.02
N LEU A 84 -16.37 4.59 -8.93
CA LEU A 84 -17.81 4.64 -8.67
C LEU A 84 -18.43 3.42 -9.39
N ASP A 85 -19.23 2.61 -8.69
CA ASP A 85 -19.76 1.34 -9.18
C ASP A 85 -18.67 0.43 -9.77
N GLY A 86 -17.54 0.35 -9.08
CA GLY A 86 -16.37 -0.43 -9.51
C GLY A 86 -15.65 0.09 -10.75
N LYS A 87 -16.04 1.24 -11.32
CA LYS A 87 -15.46 1.82 -12.54
C LYS A 87 -14.79 3.17 -12.28
N THR A 88 -13.74 3.47 -13.05
CA THR A 88 -13.01 4.75 -13.03
C THR A 88 -13.58 5.76 -14.03
N GLN A 89 -14.41 5.29 -14.97
CA GLN A 89 -14.98 6.07 -16.07
C GLN A 89 -16.51 5.96 -16.08
N HIS A 90 -17.15 7.11 -16.27
CA HIS A 90 -18.59 7.28 -16.43
C HIS A 90 -18.83 8.48 -17.35
N GLU A 91 -19.87 8.43 -18.19
CA GLU A 91 -20.08 9.43 -19.26
C GLU A 91 -20.15 10.87 -18.75
N PHE A 92 -20.75 11.10 -17.58
CA PHE A 92 -20.92 12.44 -17.01
C PHE A 92 -19.66 13.01 -16.37
N PHE A 93 -18.64 12.19 -16.10
CA PHE A 93 -17.47 12.57 -15.32
C PHE A 93 -16.19 12.51 -16.14
N VAL A 94 -15.26 13.43 -15.87
CA VAL A 94 -13.97 13.47 -16.56
C VAL A 94 -13.20 12.15 -16.39
N PRO A 95 -12.43 11.71 -17.39
CA PRO A 95 -11.66 10.47 -17.29
C PRO A 95 -10.62 10.52 -16.15
N PRO A 96 -10.11 9.37 -15.70
CA PRO A 96 -8.96 9.34 -14.80
C PRO A 96 -7.72 9.90 -15.52
N VAL A 97 -6.74 10.39 -14.76
CA VAL A 97 -5.47 10.87 -15.33
C VAL A 97 -4.74 9.74 -16.06
N PHE A 98 -4.78 8.54 -15.47
CA PHE A 98 -4.34 7.28 -16.04
C PHE A 98 -5.35 6.19 -15.69
N ASP A 99 -5.71 5.33 -16.65
CA ASP A 99 -6.74 4.30 -16.43
C ASP A 99 -6.13 2.93 -16.14
N LEU A 100 -6.39 2.44 -14.93
CA LEU A 100 -5.91 1.15 -14.44
C LEU A 100 -6.86 -0.01 -14.75
N MET A 101 -8.07 0.30 -15.22
CA MET A 101 -9.12 -0.69 -15.43
C MET A 101 -9.17 -1.23 -16.86
N VAL A 102 -8.25 -0.79 -17.73
CA VAL A 102 -8.12 -1.29 -19.10
C VAL A 102 -7.78 -2.79 -19.06
N PRO A 103 -8.64 -3.68 -19.60
CA PRO A 103 -8.39 -5.13 -19.58
C PRO A 103 -7.05 -5.49 -20.22
N GLY A 104 -6.26 -6.31 -19.52
CA GLY A 104 -4.96 -6.78 -20.01
C GLY A 104 -3.87 -5.70 -20.01
N CYS A 105 -4.08 -4.59 -19.28
CA CYS A 105 -2.97 -3.66 -19.04
C CYS A 105 -1.93 -4.30 -18.11
N TYR A 106 -0.68 -3.83 -18.24
CA TYR A 106 0.46 -4.29 -17.44
C TYR A 106 0.18 -4.30 -15.93
N PHE A 107 -0.60 -3.33 -15.42
CA PHE A 107 -0.95 -3.28 -14.00
C PHE A 107 -1.72 -4.53 -13.54
N GLN A 108 -2.77 -4.91 -14.27
CA GLN A 108 -3.61 -6.05 -13.94
C GLN A 108 -2.85 -7.37 -14.05
N GLU A 109 -2.00 -7.52 -15.06
CA GLU A 109 -1.17 -8.70 -15.26
C GLU A 109 -0.19 -8.90 -14.09
N GLU A 110 0.52 -7.84 -13.70
CA GLU A 110 1.49 -7.89 -12.61
C GLU A 110 0.82 -8.03 -11.24
N GLU A 111 -0.33 -7.40 -11.00
CA GLU A 111 -1.13 -7.59 -9.78
C GLU A 111 -1.62 -9.04 -9.65
N ALA A 112 -2.08 -9.65 -10.76
CA ALA A 112 -2.49 -11.04 -10.79
C ALA A 112 -1.32 -11.99 -10.50
N ALA A 113 -0.13 -11.71 -11.04
CA ALA A 113 1.08 -12.47 -10.76
C ALA A 113 1.51 -12.37 -9.28
N ILE A 114 1.48 -11.18 -8.68
CA ILE A 114 1.74 -10.96 -7.25
C ILE A 114 0.71 -11.73 -6.39
N SER A 115 -0.56 -11.68 -6.78
CA SER A 115 -1.65 -12.41 -6.10
C SER A 115 -1.47 -13.93 -6.18
N ASN A 116 -0.96 -14.44 -7.31
CA ASN A 116 -0.60 -15.83 -7.46
C ASN A 116 0.54 -16.24 -6.51
N ILE A 117 1.58 -15.41 -6.38
CA ILE A 117 2.68 -15.64 -5.41
C ILE A 117 2.13 -15.68 -3.97
N ASN A 118 1.23 -14.76 -3.60
CA ASN A 118 0.57 -14.78 -2.29
C ASN A 118 -0.16 -16.11 -2.03
N ARG A 119 -0.89 -16.61 -3.03
CA ARG A 119 -1.58 -17.90 -2.95
C ARG A 119 -0.61 -19.06 -2.76
N GLN A 120 0.52 -19.07 -3.49
CA GLN A 120 1.56 -20.09 -3.35
C GLN A 120 2.18 -20.07 -1.94
N ILE A 121 2.49 -18.88 -1.41
CA ILE A 121 3.00 -18.72 -0.05
C ILE A 121 2.01 -19.27 0.98
N ALA A 122 0.71 -18.98 0.82
CA ALA A 122 -0.32 -19.49 1.73
C ALA A 122 -0.37 -21.02 1.74
N VAL A 123 -0.35 -21.65 0.55
CA VAL A 123 -0.34 -23.12 0.42
C VAL A 123 0.91 -23.74 1.04
N LEU A 124 2.09 -23.16 0.80
CA LEU A 124 3.33 -23.68 1.38
C LEU A 124 3.36 -23.52 2.91
N LYS A 125 2.88 -22.39 3.45
CA LYS A 125 2.81 -22.18 4.89
C LYS A 125 1.86 -23.16 5.59
N GLU A 126 0.74 -23.52 4.96
CA GLU A 126 -0.17 -24.52 5.52
C GLU A 126 0.47 -25.91 5.57
N ARG A 127 1.26 -26.28 4.55
CA ARG A 127 2.01 -27.56 4.55
C ARG A 127 3.10 -27.61 5.61
N CYS A 128 3.68 -26.46 5.98
CA CYS A 128 4.73 -26.34 6.99
C CYS A 128 4.20 -26.36 8.44
N ARG A 129 2.88 -26.43 8.67
CA ARG A 129 2.30 -26.28 10.02
C ARG A 129 2.55 -27.48 10.93
N ASP A 130 2.85 -28.65 10.36
CA ASP A 130 3.12 -29.89 11.10
C ASP A 130 4.58 -29.95 11.59
N ALA A 131 4.91 -29.12 12.59
CA ALA A 131 6.20 -29.16 13.30
C ALA A 131 6.27 -30.21 14.43
N SER A 132 5.23 -31.05 14.57
CA SER A 132 5.10 -32.00 15.68
C SER A 132 6.12 -33.14 15.60
N ALA A 133 6.43 -33.63 14.40
CA ALA A 133 7.29 -34.80 14.20
C ALA A 133 8.74 -34.60 14.69
N THR A 134 9.35 -33.46 14.37
CA THR A 134 10.72 -33.13 14.75
C THR A 134 10.86 -32.95 16.28
N SER A 135 9.84 -32.39 16.93
CA SER A 135 9.82 -32.26 18.40
C SER A 135 9.85 -33.61 19.10
N THR A 136 9.11 -34.59 18.57
CA THR A 136 9.09 -35.96 19.09
C THR A 136 10.43 -36.66 18.90
N LEU A 137 11.08 -36.51 17.73
CA LEU A 137 12.40 -37.11 17.47
C LEU A 137 13.48 -36.54 18.41
N ARG A 138 13.45 -35.23 18.69
CA ARG A 138 14.37 -34.60 19.64
C ARG A 138 14.18 -35.14 21.06
N GLN A 139 12.93 -35.32 21.49
CA GLN A 139 12.64 -35.92 22.80
C GLN A 139 13.09 -37.39 22.90
N GLN A 140 12.93 -38.17 21.83
CA GLN A 140 13.43 -39.55 21.75
C GLN A 140 14.96 -39.59 21.85
N MET A 141 15.65 -38.72 21.11
CA MET A 141 17.11 -38.58 21.19
C MET A 141 17.57 -38.26 22.62
N GLU A 142 16.95 -37.28 23.29
CA GLU A 142 17.31 -36.91 24.66
C GLU A 142 17.14 -38.08 25.64
N THR A 143 16.04 -38.82 25.50
CA THR A 143 15.72 -39.98 26.34
C THR A 143 16.75 -41.10 26.14
N GLU A 144 17.07 -41.45 24.89
CA GLU A 144 18.01 -42.53 24.59
C GLU A 144 19.45 -42.17 24.94
N LEU A 145 19.89 -40.93 24.67
CA LEU A 145 21.21 -40.45 25.10
C LEU A 145 21.34 -40.40 26.63
N ALA A 146 20.28 -40.05 27.35
CA ALA A 146 20.27 -40.08 28.81
C ALA A 146 20.38 -41.51 29.34
N ALA A 147 19.64 -42.47 28.76
CA ALA A 147 19.72 -43.88 29.11
C ALA A 147 21.12 -44.45 28.85
N PHE A 148 21.72 -44.16 27.69
CA PHE A 148 23.06 -44.61 27.34
C PHE A 148 24.13 -44.04 28.29
N LYS A 149 24.03 -42.75 28.64
CA LYS A 149 24.92 -42.12 29.63
C LYS A 149 24.80 -42.77 31.01
N LYS A 150 23.59 -43.14 31.44
CA LYS A 150 23.37 -43.85 32.70
C LYS A 150 24.01 -45.24 32.68
N GLN A 151 23.91 -45.97 31.57
CA GLN A 151 24.59 -47.25 31.38
C GLN A 151 26.12 -47.10 31.44
N MET A 152 26.69 -46.07 30.80
CA MET A 152 28.13 -45.81 30.87
C MET A 152 28.59 -45.50 32.30
N GLN A 153 27.78 -44.81 33.11
CA GLN A 153 28.08 -44.57 34.52
C GLN A 153 28.10 -45.88 35.33
N GLN A 154 27.12 -46.76 35.11
CA GLN A 154 27.07 -48.08 35.75
C GLN A 154 28.25 -48.96 35.34
N SER A 155 28.57 -49.00 34.04
CA SER A 155 29.71 -49.75 33.52
C SER A 155 31.03 -49.22 34.08
N LYS A 156 31.20 -47.89 34.18
CA LYS A 156 32.36 -47.29 34.86
C LYS A 156 32.49 -47.79 36.31
N ALA A 157 31.39 -47.77 37.07
CA ALA A 157 31.39 -48.24 38.46
C ALA A 157 31.75 -49.73 38.57
N GLN A 158 31.26 -50.57 37.64
CA GLN A 158 31.63 -51.98 37.57
C GLN A 158 33.12 -52.18 37.27
N ARG A 159 33.67 -51.45 36.27
CA ARG A 159 35.10 -51.49 35.96
C ARG A 159 35.96 -51.07 37.16
N ASP A 160 35.56 -50.01 37.86
CA ASP A 160 36.26 -49.53 39.06
C ASP A 160 36.20 -50.55 40.22
N ALA A 161 35.15 -51.37 40.31
CA ALA A 161 35.05 -52.47 41.27
C ALA A 161 35.93 -53.67 40.87
N LEU A 162 35.90 -54.07 39.59
CA LEU A 162 36.70 -55.17 39.02
C LEU A 162 38.21 -54.93 39.16
N ARG A 163 38.66 -53.68 39.00
CA ARG A 163 40.07 -53.31 39.24
C ARG A 163 40.59 -53.69 40.62
N LYS A 164 39.72 -53.71 41.64
CA LYS A 164 40.09 -54.06 43.02
C LYS A 164 40.21 -55.56 43.25
N THR A 165 39.76 -56.39 42.30
CA THR A 165 39.73 -57.86 42.43
C THR A 165 40.86 -58.57 41.69
N PHE A 166 41.65 -57.85 40.88
CA PHE A 166 42.72 -58.45 40.08
C PHE A 166 43.98 -58.77 40.91
N SER A 167 44.60 -59.92 40.61
CA SER A 167 45.92 -60.29 41.11
C SER A 167 47.03 -59.51 40.38
N PRO A 168 48.21 -59.23 40.99
CA PRO A 168 49.31 -58.53 40.34
C PRO A 168 49.74 -59.12 38.99
N ASP A 169 49.71 -60.45 38.84
CA ASP A 169 50.13 -61.16 37.63
C ASP A 169 49.13 -61.03 36.46
N GLU A 170 47.86 -60.73 36.75
CA GLU A 170 46.78 -60.63 35.74
C GLU A 170 46.38 -59.17 35.43
N MET A 171 47.03 -58.21 36.09
CA MET A 171 46.59 -56.81 36.13
C MET A 171 46.71 -56.10 34.78
N ASP A 172 47.82 -56.29 34.06
CA ASP A 172 48.08 -55.56 32.80
C ASP A 172 47.12 -55.99 31.67
N GLU A 173 46.88 -57.29 31.53
CA GLU A 173 45.97 -57.81 30.51
C GLU A 173 44.52 -57.41 30.78
N ASN A 174 44.09 -57.45 32.04
CA ASN A 174 42.74 -57.06 32.45
C ASN A 174 42.52 -55.54 32.36
N GLU A 175 43.52 -54.71 32.70
CA GLU A 175 43.43 -53.25 32.54
C GLU A 175 43.27 -52.86 31.06
N GLN A 176 44.00 -53.51 30.15
CA GLN A 176 43.83 -53.29 28.70
C GLN A 176 42.42 -53.65 28.20
N LYS A 177 41.82 -54.73 28.72
CA LYS A 177 40.42 -55.11 28.40
C LYS A 177 39.44 -54.03 28.88
N LEU A 178 39.62 -53.50 30.09
CA LEU A 178 38.77 -52.42 30.65
C LEU A 178 38.92 -51.09 29.88
N ILE A 179 40.14 -50.76 29.42
CA ILE A 179 40.39 -49.58 28.57
C ILE A 179 39.68 -49.74 27.22
N ARG A 180 39.80 -50.91 26.57
CA ARG A 180 39.10 -51.20 25.31
C ARG A 180 37.59 -51.08 25.48
N GLN A 181 37.04 -51.59 26.57
CA GLN A 181 35.61 -51.45 26.90
C GLN A 181 35.20 -49.97 27.01
N SER A 182 35.97 -49.14 27.72
CA SER A 182 35.66 -47.71 27.83
C SER A 182 35.77 -46.96 26.50
N GLN A 183 36.78 -47.29 25.68
CA GLN A 183 36.95 -46.71 24.35
C GLN A 183 35.79 -47.10 23.42
N HIS A 184 35.34 -48.36 23.50
CA HIS A 184 34.19 -48.88 22.76
C HIS A 184 32.91 -48.13 23.14
N GLU A 185 32.58 -48.00 24.43
CA GLU A 185 31.40 -47.27 24.89
C GLU A 185 31.40 -45.79 24.46
N ARG A 186 32.57 -45.14 24.48
CA ARG A 186 32.72 -43.76 23.98
C ARG A 186 32.51 -43.67 22.47
N ALA A 187 32.96 -44.67 21.71
CA ALA A 187 32.73 -44.74 20.27
C ALA A 187 31.24 -44.98 19.97
N GLU A 188 30.58 -45.86 20.70
CA GLU A 188 29.13 -46.13 20.59
C GLU A 188 28.31 -44.88 20.89
N LEU A 189 28.61 -44.13 21.95
CA LEU A 189 27.92 -42.86 22.24
C LEU A 189 28.07 -41.84 21.10
N ARG A 190 29.24 -41.77 20.45
CA ARG A 190 29.45 -40.89 19.28
C ARG A 190 28.63 -41.35 18.08
N ARG A 191 28.60 -42.65 17.79
CA ARG A 191 27.80 -43.23 16.70
C ARG A 191 26.31 -42.97 16.93
N LEU A 192 25.83 -43.17 18.15
CA LEU A 192 24.44 -42.92 18.53
C LEU A 192 24.06 -41.45 18.33
N LYS A 193 24.91 -40.50 18.76
CA LYS A 193 24.70 -39.07 18.50
C LYS A 193 24.64 -38.75 17.02
N GLN A 194 25.60 -39.24 16.22
CA GLN A 194 25.63 -39.00 14.78
C GLN A 194 24.40 -39.59 14.07
N ALA A 195 23.95 -40.78 14.47
CA ALA A 195 22.75 -41.40 13.91
C ALA A 195 21.48 -40.57 14.20
N TRP A 196 21.36 -40.06 15.43
CA TRP A 196 20.26 -39.16 15.80
C TRP A 196 20.31 -37.81 15.08
N GLU A 197 21.50 -37.19 14.98
CA GLU A 197 21.71 -35.95 14.22
C GLU A 197 21.30 -36.13 12.74
N GLN A 198 21.70 -37.23 12.10
CA GLN A 198 21.30 -37.53 10.73
C GLN A 198 19.79 -37.76 10.60
N ARG A 199 19.17 -38.44 11.56
CA ARG A 199 17.72 -38.71 11.56
C ARG A 199 16.91 -37.42 11.71
N ILE A 200 17.31 -36.55 12.62
CA ILE A 200 16.68 -35.23 12.81
C ILE A 200 16.88 -34.36 11.56
N LEU A 201 18.10 -34.34 11.00
CA LEU A 201 18.38 -33.60 9.77
C LEU A 201 17.51 -34.07 8.59
N ALA A 202 17.36 -35.39 8.43
CA ALA A 202 16.54 -35.97 7.38
C ALA A 202 15.05 -35.60 7.52
N ASP A 203 14.53 -35.59 8.76
CA ASP A 203 13.16 -35.15 9.07
C ASP A 203 12.97 -33.64 8.84
N GLU A 204 13.95 -32.82 9.20
CA GLU A 204 13.88 -31.36 9.03
C GLU A 204 14.11 -30.90 7.58
N SER A 205 14.81 -31.68 6.75
CA SER A 205 15.23 -31.26 5.42
C SER A 205 14.06 -30.84 4.50
N PRO A 206 12.93 -31.56 4.43
CA PRO A 206 11.77 -31.14 3.64
C PRO A 206 11.18 -29.81 4.13
N LEU A 207 11.09 -29.61 5.45
CA LEU A 207 10.57 -28.38 6.04
C LEU A 207 11.51 -27.21 5.75
N ARG A 208 12.83 -27.40 5.88
CA ARG A 208 13.83 -26.38 5.55
C ARG A 208 13.77 -25.97 4.08
N GLU A 209 13.62 -26.92 3.17
CA GLU A 209 13.48 -26.61 1.74
C GLU A 209 12.19 -25.81 1.49
N GLN A 210 11.06 -26.21 2.08
CA GLN A 210 9.81 -25.45 1.96
C GLN A 210 9.92 -24.03 2.54
N GLN A 211 10.58 -23.87 3.70
CA GLN A 211 10.83 -22.55 4.30
C GLN A 211 11.67 -21.67 3.38
N LYS A 212 12.74 -22.22 2.79
CA LYS A 212 13.57 -21.52 1.80
C LYS A 212 12.76 -21.09 0.56
N GLN A 213 11.88 -21.95 0.06
CA GLN A 213 10.98 -21.59 -1.04
C GLN A 213 10.02 -20.45 -0.66
N VAL A 214 9.48 -20.48 0.56
CA VAL A 214 8.64 -19.38 1.08
C VAL A 214 9.42 -18.06 1.17
N GLU A 215 10.66 -18.09 1.64
CA GLU A 215 11.52 -16.90 1.71
C GLU A 215 11.81 -16.31 0.32
N LEU A 216 12.13 -17.17 -0.67
CA LEU A 216 12.36 -16.75 -2.05
C LEU A 216 11.10 -16.10 -2.65
N LEU A 217 9.93 -16.72 -2.49
CA LEU A 217 8.66 -16.18 -2.97
C LEU A 217 8.29 -14.87 -2.26
N GLN A 218 8.57 -14.73 -0.96
CA GLN A 218 8.34 -13.49 -0.24
C GLN A 218 9.22 -12.34 -0.75
N LYS A 219 10.48 -12.64 -1.06
CA LYS A 219 11.42 -11.69 -1.66
C LYS A 219 10.93 -11.26 -3.05
N GLU A 220 10.61 -12.22 -3.91
CA GLU A 220 10.10 -11.95 -5.26
C GLU A 220 8.82 -11.11 -5.22
N ARG A 221 7.86 -11.49 -4.36
CA ARG A 221 6.61 -10.73 -4.17
C ARG A 221 6.89 -9.27 -3.78
N HIS A 222 7.82 -9.06 -2.85
CA HIS A 222 8.17 -7.72 -2.38
C HIS A 222 8.80 -6.89 -3.52
N GLU A 223 9.78 -7.45 -4.22
CA GLU A 223 10.45 -6.77 -5.34
C GLU A 223 9.46 -6.42 -6.46
N ARG A 224 8.59 -7.37 -6.85
CA ARG A 224 7.52 -7.12 -7.84
C ARG A 224 6.54 -6.05 -7.39
N SER A 225 6.12 -6.07 -6.12
CA SER A 225 5.19 -5.06 -5.58
C SER A 225 5.79 -3.66 -5.61
N VAL A 226 7.07 -3.51 -5.22
CA VAL A 226 7.78 -2.24 -5.27
C VAL A 226 7.94 -1.74 -6.70
N ALA A 227 8.35 -2.63 -7.62
CA ALA A 227 8.52 -2.29 -9.03
C ALA A 227 7.19 -1.86 -9.67
N LEU A 228 6.10 -2.60 -9.40
CA LEU A 228 4.76 -2.27 -9.90
C LEU A 228 4.28 -0.91 -9.38
N GLN A 229 4.45 -0.62 -8.09
CA GLN A 229 4.08 0.67 -7.52
C GLN A 229 4.88 1.83 -8.13
N GLN A 230 6.19 1.66 -8.32
CA GLN A 230 7.03 2.68 -8.98
C GLN A 230 6.63 2.90 -10.44
N TRP A 231 6.34 1.81 -11.16
CA TRP A 231 5.84 1.87 -12.53
C TRP A 231 4.50 2.63 -12.58
N LEU A 232 3.58 2.32 -11.66
CA LEU A 232 2.27 2.95 -11.55
C LEU A 232 2.40 4.47 -11.38
N PHE A 233 3.21 4.91 -10.42
CA PHE A 233 3.39 6.35 -10.17
C PHE A 233 3.94 7.08 -11.40
N ARG A 234 4.80 6.45 -12.20
CA ARG A 234 5.34 7.06 -13.43
C ARG A 234 4.27 7.26 -14.51
N GLN A 235 3.16 6.53 -14.47
CA GLN A 235 2.06 6.72 -15.42
C GLN A 235 1.26 8.00 -15.17
N PHE A 236 1.27 8.50 -13.92
CA PHE A 236 0.60 9.74 -13.55
C PHE A 236 1.48 10.95 -13.89
N VAL A 237 1.12 11.64 -14.98
CA VAL A 237 1.79 12.86 -15.46
C VAL A 237 0.78 14.01 -15.50
N PHE A 238 1.12 15.12 -14.84
CA PHE A 238 0.22 16.26 -14.65
C PHE A 238 0.71 17.48 -15.42
N LEU A 239 -0.22 18.10 -16.15
CA LEU A 239 -0.04 19.39 -16.80
C LEU A 239 -0.26 20.52 -15.81
N ASN A 240 0.40 21.65 -16.06
CA ASN A 240 0.02 22.93 -15.48
C ASN A 240 -0.61 23.86 -16.52
N ALA A 241 -1.04 25.06 -16.10
CA ALA A 241 -1.67 26.02 -16.98
C ALA A 241 -0.73 26.59 -18.07
N LEU A 242 0.59 26.41 -17.94
CA LEU A 242 1.59 26.75 -18.97
C LEU A 242 1.82 25.61 -19.98
N GLY A 243 1.21 24.45 -19.78
CA GLY A 243 1.42 23.25 -20.61
C GLY A 243 2.64 22.41 -20.23
N GLU A 244 3.31 22.71 -19.10
CA GLU A 244 4.45 21.94 -18.62
C GLU A 244 3.99 20.67 -17.87
N THR A 245 4.72 19.57 -18.05
CA THR A 245 4.40 18.28 -17.43
C THR A 245 5.36 17.92 -16.31
N GLN A 246 4.84 17.34 -15.23
CA GLN A 246 5.64 16.67 -14.20
C GLN A 246 5.02 15.32 -13.81
N SER A 247 5.88 14.33 -13.54
CA SER A 247 5.44 13.01 -13.10
C SER A 247 5.14 13.00 -11.60
N LEU A 248 4.26 12.10 -11.14
CA LEU A 248 3.91 11.96 -9.73
C LEU A 248 5.15 11.72 -8.83
N PRO A 249 6.11 10.85 -9.17
CA PRO A 249 7.33 10.70 -8.38
C PRO A 249 8.14 12.00 -8.23
N ASP A 250 8.25 12.79 -9.29
CA ASP A 250 9.02 14.05 -9.25
C ASP A 250 8.36 15.08 -8.35
N LEU A 251 7.02 15.13 -8.33
CA LEU A 251 6.23 16.05 -7.52
C LEU A 251 6.34 15.79 -6.01
N PHE A 252 6.65 14.56 -5.61
CA PHE A 252 6.70 14.16 -4.20
C PHE A 252 8.12 14.09 -3.62
N ARG A 253 9.18 14.30 -4.42
CA ARG A 253 10.56 14.20 -3.92
C ARG A 253 10.82 15.11 -2.72
N PRO A 254 11.58 14.64 -1.71
CA PRO A 254 12.24 13.33 -1.62
C PRO A 254 11.35 12.18 -1.12
N ALA A 255 10.08 12.45 -0.80
CA ALA A 255 9.15 11.43 -0.32
C ALA A 255 8.59 10.57 -1.46
N THR A 256 8.05 9.41 -1.10
CA THR A 256 7.30 8.55 -2.04
C THR A 256 5.84 9.00 -2.06
N PRO A 257 5.18 9.08 -3.24
CA PRO A 257 3.76 9.38 -3.31
C PRO A 257 2.93 8.39 -2.47
N PRO A 258 1.91 8.85 -1.72
CA PRO A 258 0.98 7.96 -1.04
C PRO A 258 0.04 7.29 -2.05
N SER A 259 -0.50 6.13 -1.68
CA SER A 259 -1.48 5.40 -2.51
C SER A 259 -2.72 6.26 -2.84
N GLY A 260 -3.14 6.19 -4.10
CA GLY A 260 -4.24 6.96 -4.67
C GLY A 260 -3.96 8.45 -4.88
N ALA A 261 -2.69 8.90 -4.79
CA ALA A 261 -2.33 10.23 -5.24
C ALA A 261 -2.52 10.36 -6.75
N GLY A 262 -3.22 11.41 -7.18
CA GLY A 262 -3.60 11.63 -8.58
C GLY A 262 -5.02 11.23 -8.94
N GLU A 263 -5.74 10.54 -8.04
CA GLU A 263 -7.11 10.06 -8.29
C GLU A 263 -8.20 10.95 -7.66
N CYS A 264 -7.82 12.01 -6.96
CA CYS A 264 -8.74 13.00 -6.41
C CYS A 264 -9.41 13.84 -7.51
N CYS A 265 -10.51 14.52 -7.16
CA CYS A 265 -11.29 15.30 -8.11
C CYS A 265 -10.47 16.46 -8.71
N ALA A 266 -9.80 17.26 -7.88
CA ALA A 266 -9.10 18.46 -8.34
C ALA A 266 -8.03 18.20 -9.41
N PRO A 267 -7.09 17.24 -9.24
CA PRO A 267 -6.14 16.91 -10.30
C PRO A 267 -6.80 16.43 -11.59
N ARG A 268 -7.85 15.60 -11.52
CA ARG A 268 -8.56 15.10 -12.71
C ARG A 268 -9.24 16.22 -13.50
N LEU A 269 -9.90 17.13 -12.80
CA LEU A 269 -10.60 18.28 -13.38
C LEU A 269 -9.61 19.21 -14.10
N LEU A 270 -8.54 19.64 -13.42
CA LEU A 270 -7.53 20.51 -14.02
C LEU A 270 -6.79 19.83 -15.16
N GLN A 271 -6.45 18.54 -15.03
CA GLN A 271 -5.78 17.79 -16.09
C GLN A 271 -6.62 17.76 -17.36
N THR A 272 -7.93 17.53 -17.23
CA THR A 272 -8.86 17.53 -18.37
C THR A 272 -8.99 18.92 -18.96
N ALA A 273 -9.13 19.96 -18.12
CA ALA A 273 -9.19 21.33 -18.61
C ALA A 273 -7.95 21.71 -19.42
N TYR A 274 -6.74 21.40 -18.95
CA TYR A 274 -5.50 21.70 -19.67
C TYR A 274 -5.35 20.89 -20.96
N ARG A 275 -5.71 19.59 -20.94
CA ARG A 275 -5.66 18.73 -22.15
C ARG A 275 -6.57 19.22 -23.27
N GLU A 276 -7.68 19.84 -22.91
CA GLU A 276 -8.73 20.30 -23.83
C GLU A 276 -8.66 21.82 -24.08
N GLY A 277 -7.61 22.49 -23.59
CA GLY A 277 -7.42 23.94 -23.76
C GLY A 277 -8.50 24.80 -23.11
N LEU A 278 -9.22 24.26 -22.12
CA LEU A 278 -10.25 24.98 -21.38
C LEU A 278 -9.60 25.91 -20.36
N GLN A 279 -10.26 27.03 -20.06
CA GLN A 279 -9.80 27.99 -19.07
C GLN A 279 -10.53 27.80 -17.73
N PRO A 280 -9.86 27.29 -16.68
CA PRO A 280 -10.42 27.19 -15.33
C PRO A 280 -10.79 28.56 -14.76
N LEU A 281 -11.97 28.67 -14.13
CA LEU A 281 -12.43 29.88 -13.45
C LEU A 281 -12.56 29.70 -11.94
N CYS A 282 -13.25 28.66 -11.49
CA CYS A 282 -13.36 28.31 -10.08
C CYS A 282 -13.69 26.83 -9.93
N MET A 283 -13.39 26.26 -8.77
CA MET A 283 -13.65 24.85 -8.49
C MET A 283 -14.17 24.67 -7.07
N ALA A 284 -14.86 23.56 -6.84
CA ALA A 284 -15.24 23.12 -5.50
C ALA A 284 -15.26 21.60 -5.43
N GLU A 285 -14.89 21.05 -4.28
CA GLU A 285 -15.04 19.64 -3.94
C GLU A 285 -16.05 19.50 -2.79
N PHE A 286 -16.91 18.48 -2.84
CA PHE A 286 -17.97 18.27 -1.86
C PHE A 286 -18.21 16.79 -1.60
N TRP A 287 -18.70 16.50 -0.39
CA TRP A 287 -18.97 15.15 0.07
C TRP A 287 -20.44 14.78 -0.11
N ILE A 288 -20.71 13.52 -0.47
CA ILE A 288 -22.04 12.93 -0.47
C ILE A 288 -22.00 11.65 0.35
N GLY A 289 -22.95 11.47 1.27
CA GLY A 289 -23.11 10.26 2.09
C GLY A 289 -22.53 10.35 3.51
N ALA A 290 -22.44 9.19 4.16
CA ALA A 290 -21.95 9.08 5.52
C ALA A 290 -20.47 9.50 5.66
N SER A 291 -20.07 9.90 6.87
CA SER A 291 -18.66 10.08 7.21
C SER A 291 -17.92 8.74 7.16
N PRO A 292 -16.67 8.69 6.64
CA PRO A 292 -15.81 7.54 6.86
C PRO A 292 -15.46 7.41 8.35
N VAL A 293 -14.98 6.23 8.77
CA VAL A 293 -14.71 5.93 10.19
C VAL A 293 -13.64 6.86 10.79
N ASP A 294 -12.63 7.22 10.00
CA ASP A 294 -11.45 7.94 10.49
C ASP A 294 -11.49 9.46 10.24
N GLU A 295 -12.51 9.99 9.56
CA GLU A 295 -12.64 11.43 9.27
C GLU A 295 -14.08 11.92 9.42
N ILE A 296 -14.26 13.15 9.90
CA ILE A 296 -15.57 13.79 9.98
C ILE A 296 -15.92 14.43 8.63
N ARG A 297 -16.98 13.95 7.97
CA ARG A 297 -17.52 14.51 6.73
C ARG A 297 -19.04 14.68 6.81
N HIS A 298 -19.53 15.86 6.44
CA HIS A 298 -20.95 16.16 6.39
C HIS A 298 -21.43 16.06 4.95
N ASP A 299 -22.53 15.36 4.76
CA ASP A 299 -23.22 15.28 3.47
C ASP A 299 -23.52 16.68 2.93
N GLY A 300 -23.24 16.89 1.64
CA GLY A 300 -23.41 18.15 0.95
C GLY A 300 -22.35 19.22 1.25
N HIS A 301 -21.49 19.03 2.26
CA HIS A 301 -20.50 20.02 2.65
C HIS A 301 -19.30 20.08 1.69
N TYR A 302 -18.72 21.27 1.56
CA TYR A 302 -17.59 21.54 0.68
C TYR A 302 -16.26 21.42 1.43
N TYR A 303 -15.25 20.87 0.78
CA TYR A 303 -13.97 20.60 1.42
C TYR A 303 -12.79 21.07 0.55
N PRO A 304 -11.69 21.52 1.19
CA PRO A 304 -10.47 21.83 0.47
C PRO A 304 -9.80 20.56 -0.06
N ALA A 305 -8.97 20.74 -1.09
CA ALA A 305 -8.12 19.68 -1.61
C ALA A 305 -7.20 19.13 -0.51
N CYS A 306 -6.97 17.82 -0.51
CA CYS A 306 -6.23 17.18 0.58
C CYS A 306 -4.74 17.57 0.59
N ASN A 307 -4.19 17.80 1.79
CA ASN A 307 -2.80 18.20 1.96
C ASN A 307 -1.80 17.08 1.63
N SER A 308 -2.14 15.83 1.93
CA SER A 308 -1.23 14.69 1.79
C SER A 308 -1.06 14.21 0.35
N LYS A 309 -2.13 14.22 -0.45
CA LYS A 309 -2.12 13.70 -1.83
C LYS A 309 -2.19 14.81 -2.89
N CYS A 310 -3.06 15.80 -2.72
CA CYS A 310 -3.28 16.80 -3.76
C CYS A 310 -2.27 17.94 -3.71
N ARG A 311 -1.76 18.33 -2.53
CA ARG A 311 -0.94 19.54 -2.41
C ARG A 311 0.31 19.59 -3.28
N PRO A 312 1.14 18.54 -3.35
CA PRO A 312 2.32 18.56 -4.23
C PRO A 312 1.93 18.64 -5.71
N ILE A 313 0.85 17.94 -6.09
CA ILE A 313 0.31 17.92 -7.46
C ILE A 313 -0.22 19.29 -7.86
N LEU A 314 -1.15 19.84 -7.09
CA LEU A 314 -1.79 21.12 -7.38
C LEU A 314 -0.81 22.29 -7.32
N ARG A 315 0.24 22.23 -6.48
CA ARG A 315 1.32 23.23 -6.50
C ARG A 315 1.98 23.33 -7.88
N HIS A 316 2.13 22.22 -8.60
CA HIS A 316 2.58 22.24 -10.00
C HIS A 316 1.46 22.70 -10.93
N MET A 317 0.28 22.07 -10.85
CA MET A 317 -0.82 22.32 -11.80
C MET A 317 -1.27 23.78 -11.84
N LEU A 318 -1.24 24.48 -10.70
CA LEU A 318 -1.64 25.89 -10.60
C LEU A 318 -0.61 26.88 -11.17
N LYS A 319 0.60 26.45 -11.54
CA LYS A 319 1.59 27.35 -12.16
C LYS A 319 1.04 27.88 -13.49
N GLY A 320 1.12 29.21 -13.66
CA GLY A 320 0.59 29.92 -14.82
C GLY A 320 -0.89 30.30 -14.72
N LEU A 321 -1.59 29.86 -13.66
CA LEU A 321 -2.96 30.27 -13.40
C LEU A 321 -2.97 31.48 -12.45
N ASN A 322 -3.87 32.44 -12.70
CA ASN A 322 -4.08 33.59 -11.82
C ASN A 322 -4.93 33.16 -10.61
N VAL A 323 -4.30 32.64 -9.56
CA VAL A 323 -4.99 32.10 -8.37
C VAL A 323 -5.16 33.16 -7.28
N GLU A 324 -6.24 33.07 -6.52
CA GLU A 324 -6.44 33.81 -5.28
C GLU A 324 -5.26 33.62 -4.30
N PRO A 325 -4.90 34.65 -3.52
CA PRO A 325 -3.88 34.50 -2.50
C PRO A 325 -4.34 33.50 -1.42
N ASN A 326 -3.39 32.86 -0.75
CA ASN A 326 -3.71 31.99 0.37
C ASN A 326 -4.30 32.84 1.53
N PRO A 327 -5.58 32.66 1.89
CA PRO A 327 -6.24 33.51 2.90
C PRO A 327 -5.56 33.41 4.27
N LEU A 328 -5.01 32.23 4.60
CA LEU A 328 -4.33 32.00 5.88
C LEU A 328 -3.03 32.80 6.05
N LEU A 329 -2.38 33.19 4.94
CA LEU A 329 -1.20 34.06 5.00
C LEU A 329 -1.61 35.51 5.27
N ALA A 330 -2.67 35.98 4.60
CA ALA A 330 -3.20 37.32 4.83
C ALA A 330 -3.72 37.48 6.26
N ASP A 331 -4.41 36.47 6.80
CA ASP A 331 -4.88 36.48 8.19
C ASP A 331 -3.72 36.49 9.18
N ARG A 332 -2.67 35.68 8.93
CA ARG A 332 -1.46 35.68 9.77
C ARG A 332 -0.76 37.03 9.76
N GLU A 333 -0.60 37.65 8.59
CA GLU A 333 0.03 38.98 8.47
C GLU A 333 -0.79 40.04 9.19
N ARG A 334 -2.13 40.00 9.05
CA ARG A 334 -3.05 40.86 9.80
C ARG A 334 -2.91 40.67 11.30
N MET A 335 -2.89 39.43 11.79
CA MET A 335 -2.72 39.14 13.23
C MET A 335 -1.36 39.63 13.74
N LEU A 336 -0.28 39.39 12.99
CA LEU A 336 1.07 39.87 13.34
C LEU A 336 1.15 41.40 13.39
N SER A 337 0.48 42.10 12.48
CA SER A 337 0.42 43.57 12.47
C SER A 337 -0.39 44.18 13.63
N GLN A 338 -1.23 43.38 14.29
CA GLN A 338 -2.04 43.81 15.44
C GLN A 338 -1.38 43.48 16.79
N LEU A 339 -0.31 42.70 16.81
CA LEU A 339 0.44 42.39 18.01
C LEU A 339 1.40 43.54 18.34
N HIS A 340 0.98 44.46 19.20
CA HIS A 340 1.88 45.40 19.85
C HIS A 340 2.75 44.66 20.87
N ILE A 341 4.03 44.45 20.55
CA ILE A 341 5.00 43.93 21.51
C ILE A 341 5.29 45.04 22.52
N ILE A 342 4.72 44.94 23.73
CA ILE A 342 5.07 45.80 24.86
C ILE A 342 6.35 45.21 25.48
N TYR A 343 7.49 45.86 25.26
CA TYR A 343 8.69 45.62 26.07
C TYR A 343 8.53 46.41 27.38
N ASN A 344 8.44 45.70 28.52
CA ASN A 344 8.53 46.29 29.86
C ASN A 344 9.98 46.27 30.36
#